data_AF-A0A9E5N9L9-F1
#
_entry.id   AF-A0A9E5N9L9-F1
#
_cell.length_a   1.000
_cell.length_b   1.000
_cell.length_c   1.000
_cell.angle_alpha   90.00
_cell.angle_beta   90.00
_cell.angle_gamma   90.00
#
_symmetry.space_group_name_H-M   'P 1'
#
loop_
_entity.id
_entity.type
_entity.pdbx_description
1 polymer ?
#
loop_
_entity_poly.entity_id
_entity_poly.type
_entity_poly.pdbx_seq_one_letter_code
_entity_poly.pdbx_strand_id
1 'polypeptide(L)'
;MTWYKIRPMVLIALLALFAGGIALWLAEVPDYWKKVHWTEFSLRLARLNVSSFREITGRFPDSLAEINQYASQHPDSGLRERPFGEYITETDGNREEHAILTGEGGLHYDKETGVVKVNLTEPLGHYLPLYWGSKRRQIPAEW
;
A
#
# COMPACT_ATOMS: atom_id res chain seq x y z
N MET A 1 49.76 8.78 -28.94
CA MET A 1 48.88 8.45 -27.81
C MET A 1 47.91 7.36 -28.29
N THR A 2 48.03 6.15 -27.75
CA THR A 2 47.58 4.90 -28.38
C THR A 2 46.06 4.68 -28.28
N TRP A 3 45.37 4.86 -29.40
CA TRP A 3 43.93 4.62 -29.59
C TRP A 3 43.43 3.24 -29.09
N TYR A 4 44.32 2.25 -29.02
CA TYR A 4 44.04 0.89 -28.55
C TYR A 4 43.78 0.79 -27.03
N LYS A 5 44.28 1.73 -26.22
CA LYS A 5 44.06 1.75 -24.75
C LYS A 5 42.75 2.44 -24.36
N ILE A 6 42.21 3.28 -25.23
CA ILE A 6 40.99 4.07 -24.97
C ILE A 6 39.73 3.20 -25.08
N ARG A 7 39.69 2.29 -26.06
CA ARG A 7 38.55 1.38 -26.29
C ARG A 7 38.17 0.49 -25.10
N PRO A 8 39.10 -0.22 -24.43
CA PRO A 8 38.75 -1.04 -23.26
C PRO A 8 38.34 -0.18 -22.06
N MET A 9 38.92 1.01 -21.88
CA MET A 9 38.53 1.92 -20.79
C MET A 9 37.10 2.46 -20.97
N VAL A 10 36.72 2.81 -22.21
CA VAL A 10 35.34 3.21 -22.53
C VAL A 10 34.36 2.06 -22.31
N LEU A 11 34.74 0.83 -22.70
CA LEU A 11 33.90 -0.35 -22.50
C LEU A 11 33.68 -0.67 -21.00
N ILE A 12 34.74 -0.57 -20.19
CA ILE A 12 34.69 -0.77 -18.74
C ILE A 12 33.83 0.32 -18.08
N ALA A 13 33.98 1.58 -18.49
CA ALA A 13 33.16 2.68 -17.99
C ALA A 13 31.67 2.49 -18.31
N LEU A 14 31.34 2.04 -19.52
CA LEU A 14 29.96 1.73 -19.91
C LEU A 14 29.39 0.54 -19.13
N LEU A 15 30.17 -0.51 -18.89
CA LEU A 15 29.76 -1.64 -18.06
C LEU A 15 29.54 -1.23 -16.59
N ALA A 16 30.39 -0.37 -16.05
CA ALA A 16 30.23 0.16 -14.70
C ALA A 16 28.98 1.04 -14.58
N LEU A 17 28.68 1.87 -15.58
CA LEU A 17 27.45 2.66 -15.63
C LEU A 17 26.21 1.76 -15.77
N PHE A 18 26.28 0.71 -16.58
CA PHE A 18 25.19 -0.25 -16.73
C PHE A 18 24.95 -1.04 -15.44
N ALA A 19 26.02 -1.52 -14.80
CA ALA A 19 25.93 -2.21 -13.50
C ALA A 19 25.44 -1.28 -12.38
N GLY A 20 25.86 -0.02 -12.37
CA GLY A 20 25.37 1.01 -11.46
C GLY A 20 23.88 1.30 -11.67
N GLY A 21 23.44 1.39 -12.93
CA GLY A 21 22.02 1.50 -13.28
C GLY A 21 21.19 0.30 -12.81
N ILE A 22 21.72 -0.92 -12.98
CA ILE A 22 21.07 -2.14 -12.46
C ILE A 22 21.03 -2.15 -10.93
N ALA A 23 22.10 -1.74 -10.26
CA ALA A 23 22.16 -1.71 -8.80
C ALA A 23 21.19 -0.69 -8.19
N LEU A 24 21.10 0.51 -8.78
CA LEU A 24 20.10 1.51 -8.41
C LEU A 24 18.68 1.00 -8.68
N TRP A 25 18.45 0.36 -9.82
CA TRP A 25 17.16 -0.27 -10.16
C TRP A 25 16.79 -1.40 -9.19
N LEU A 26 17.75 -2.22 -8.75
CA LEU A 26 17.53 -3.27 -7.75
C LEU A 26 17.32 -2.73 -6.33
N ALA A 27 17.78 -1.52 -6.02
CA ALA A 27 17.59 -0.89 -4.72
C ALA A 27 16.15 -0.39 -4.49
N GLU A 28 15.36 -0.17 -5.55
CA GLU A 28 13.95 0.25 -5.46
C GLU A 28 12.96 -0.94 -5.31
N VAL A 29 13.37 -2.16 -5.66
CA VAL A 29 12.56 -3.39 -5.51
C VAL A 29 12.02 -3.62 -4.09
N PRO A 30 12.82 -3.45 -3.02
CA PRO A 30 12.42 -3.80 -1.66
C PRO A 30 11.29 -2.91 -1.11
N ASP A 31 11.20 -1.66 -1.56
CA ASP A 31 10.23 -0.71 -1.00
C ASP A 31 8.82 -0.93 -1.54
N TYR A 32 8.68 -1.45 -2.75
CA TYR A 32 7.38 -1.83 -3.30
C TYR A 32 6.72 -3.00 -2.55
N TRP A 33 7.46 -4.10 -2.35
CA TRP A 33 6.91 -5.26 -1.65
C TRP A 33 6.48 -4.89 -0.24
N LYS A 34 7.21 -3.98 0.42
CA LYS A 34 6.81 -3.40 1.69
C LYS A 34 5.48 -2.64 1.57
N LYS A 35 5.31 -1.76 0.59
CA LYS A 35 4.06 -0.98 0.40
C LYS A 35 2.83 -1.87 0.21
N VAL A 36 2.93 -2.88 -0.65
CA VAL A 36 1.84 -3.85 -0.87
C VAL A 36 1.59 -4.67 0.38
N HIS A 37 2.64 -5.20 1.00
CA HIS A 37 2.52 -6.01 2.20
C HIS A 37 1.89 -5.23 3.36
N TRP A 38 2.31 -3.98 3.58
CA TRP A 38 1.76 -3.12 4.63
C TRP A 38 0.31 -2.73 4.34
N THR A 39 -0.04 -2.49 3.08
CA THR A 39 -1.44 -2.22 2.69
C THR A 39 -2.32 -3.44 2.91
N GLU A 40 -1.87 -4.62 2.49
CA GLU A 40 -2.61 -5.87 2.70
C GLU A 40 -2.77 -6.20 4.19
N PHE A 41 -1.70 -6.00 4.98
CA PHE A 41 -1.74 -6.16 6.43
C PHE A 41 -2.70 -5.16 7.09
N SER A 42 -2.64 -3.89 6.68
CA SER A 42 -3.53 -2.82 7.13
C SER A 42 -5.00 -3.15 6.85
N LEU A 43 -5.32 -3.58 5.62
CA LEU A 43 -6.67 -4.02 5.24
C LEU A 43 -7.17 -5.19 6.08
N ARG A 44 -6.32 -6.21 6.29
CA ARG A 44 -6.67 -7.36 7.14
C ARG A 44 -6.99 -6.91 8.57
N LEU A 45 -6.16 -6.05 9.15
CA LEU A 45 -6.41 -5.51 10.48
C LEU A 45 -7.69 -4.66 10.53
N ALA A 46 -7.94 -3.82 9.52
CA ALA A 46 -9.15 -3.01 9.45
C ALA A 46 -10.40 -3.89 9.42
N ARG A 47 -10.42 -4.91 8.56
CA ARG A 47 -11.54 -5.87 8.46
C ARG A 47 -11.77 -6.64 9.75
N LEU A 48 -10.69 -7.10 10.40
CA LEU A 48 -10.77 -7.78 11.70
C LEU A 48 -11.38 -6.85 12.76
N ASN A 49 -10.87 -5.62 12.86
CA ASN A 49 -11.37 -4.64 13.82
C ASN A 49 -12.84 -4.25 13.55
N VAL A 50 -13.25 -4.09 12.29
CA VAL A 50 -14.66 -3.85 11.93
C VAL A 50 -15.55 -5.03 12.36
N SER A 51 -15.09 -6.27 12.13
CA SER A 51 -15.83 -7.46 12.56
C SER A 51 -15.95 -7.53 14.08
N SER A 52 -14.83 -7.36 14.80
CA SER A 52 -14.82 -7.37 16.26
C SER A 52 -15.65 -6.23 16.86
N PHE A 53 -15.59 -5.03 16.28
CA PHE A 53 -16.43 -3.91 16.71
C PHE A 53 -17.92 -4.26 16.58
N ARG A 54 -18.31 -4.92 15.47
CA ARG A 54 -19.69 -5.37 15.28
C ARG A 54 -20.09 -6.47 16.25
N GLU A 55 -19.20 -7.40 16.56
CA GLU A 55 -19.45 -8.44 17.57
C GLU A 55 -19.68 -7.84 18.96
N ILE A 56 -18.96 -6.77 19.30
CA ILE A 56 -19.06 -6.10 20.61
C ILE A 56 -20.30 -5.19 20.70
N THR A 57 -20.57 -4.42 19.65
CA THR A 57 -21.59 -3.35 19.68
C THR A 57 -22.91 -3.73 19.02
N GLY A 58 -22.95 -4.81 18.24
CA GLY A 58 -24.10 -5.23 17.46
C GLY A 58 -24.31 -4.49 16.14
N ARG A 59 -23.47 -3.50 15.80
CA ARG A 59 -23.53 -2.74 14.55
C ARG A 59 -22.16 -2.55 13.91
N PHE A 60 -22.14 -2.23 12.63
CA PHE A 60 -20.91 -1.74 12.02
C PHE A 60 -20.59 -0.32 12.53
N PRO A 61 -19.29 0.03 12.62
CA PRO A 61 -18.89 1.39 12.93
C PRO A 61 -19.34 2.36 11.82
N ASP A 62 -19.60 3.61 12.16
CA ASP A 62 -19.91 4.67 11.20
C ASP A 62 -18.67 5.12 10.42
N SER A 63 -17.48 4.86 10.97
CA SER A 63 -16.17 5.08 10.34
C SER A 63 -15.08 4.22 10.98
N LEU A 64 -13.98 3.98 10.28
CA LEU A 64 -12.77 3.36 10.82
C LEU A 64 -12.14 4.19 11.95
N ALA A 65 -12.33 5.51 11.96
CA ALA A 65 -11.89 6.38 13.03
C ALA A 65 -12.65 6.12 14.34
N GLU A 66 -13.94 5.76 14.25
CA GLU A 66 -14.77 5.42 15.41
C GLU A 66 -14.19 4.22 16.17
N ILE A 67 -13.64 3.24 15.45
CA ILE A 67 -13.03 2.06 16.08
C ILE A 67 -11.88 2.46 17.00
N ASN A 68 -11.02 3.38 16.54
CA ASN A 68 -9.91 3.88 17.34
C ASN A 68 -10.43 4.64 18.57
N GLN A 69 -11.44 5.48 18.39
CA GLN A 69 -12.05 6.21 19.51
C GLN A 69 -12.68 5.25 20.54
N TYR A 70 -13.35 4.20 20.08
CA TYR A 70 -13.94 3.19 20.95
C TYR A 70 -12.88 2.38 21.69
N ALA A 71 -11.81 1.96 21.00
CA ALA A 71 -10.69 1.24 21.62
C ALA A 71 -10.02 2.06 22.73
N SER A 72 -9.86 3.37 22.54
CA SER A 72 -9.34 4.28 23.59
C SER A 72 -10.25 4.43 24.79
N GLN A 73 -11.56 4.35 24.59
CA GLN A 73 -12.53 4.40 25.68
C GLN A 73 -12.69 3.04 26.37
N HIS A 74 -12.38 1.94 25.67
CA HIS A 74 -12.57 0.56 26.14
C HIS A 74 -11.30 -0.27 25.89
N PRO A 75 -10.22 -0.08 26.66
CA PRO A 75 -8.95 -0.77 26.46
C PRO A 75 -9.05 -2.30 26.59
N ASP A 76 -10.05 -2.80 27.32
CA ASP A 76 -10.29 -4.25 27.51
C ASP A 76 -11.11 -4.89 26.37
N SER A 77 -11.53 -4.10 25.37
CA SER A 77 -12.35 -4.58 24.24
C SER A 77 -11.60 -5.52 23.29
N GLY A 78 -10.27 -5.57 23.37
CA GLY A 78 -9.43 -6.32 22.43
C GLY A 78 -9.25 -5.65 21.05
N LEU A 79 -9.92 -4.52 20.81
CA LEU A 79 -9.72 -3.69 19.62
C LEU A 79 -8.35 -3.03 19.64
N ARG A 80 -7.73 -2.88 18.47
CA ARG A 80 -6.40 -2.28 18.35
C ARG A 80 -6.50 -0.83 17.89
N GLU A 81 -6.00 0.08 18.72
CA GLU A 81 -5.76 1.47 18.34
C GLU A 81 -4.64 1.54 17.29
N ARG A 82 -5.01 1.65 16.02
CA ARG A 82 -4.06 1.98 14.96
C ARG A 82 -4.76 2.76 13.83
N PRO A 83 -4.09 3.77 13.26
CA PRO A 83 -4.52 4.30 11.98
C PRO A 83 -4.42 3.19 10.94
N PHE A 84 -5.52 2.93 10.23
CA PHE A 84 -5.51 2.09 9.05
C PHE A 84 -5.10 2.96 7.87
N GLY A 85 -4.12 2.50 7.11
CA GLY A 85 -3.57 3.26 6.01
C GLY A 85 -3.36 2.42 4.77
N GLU A 86 -3.17 3.13 3.66
CA GLU A 86 -2.83 2.60 2.36
C GLU A 86 -1.48 3.19 1.94
N TYR A 87 -0.58 2.35 1.44
CA TYR A 87 0.84 2.70 1.26
C TYR A 87 1.32 2.61 -0.20
N ILE A 88 0.47 2.16 -1.12
CA ILE A 88 0.75 1.88 -2.52
C ILE A 88 0.71 3.14 -3.39
N THR A 89 -0.18 4.11 -3.11
CA THR A 89 -0.43 5.27 -3.99
C THR A 89 0.45 6.49 -3.71
N GLU A 90 1.42 6.40 -2.80
CA GLU A 90 2.44 7.43 -2.50
C GLU A 90 1.95 8.84 -2.13
N THR A 91 0.63 9.05 -2.00
CA THR A 91 0.07 10.30 -1.48
C THR A 91 -0.06 10.18 0.04
N ASP A 92 1.08 10.31 0.73
CA ASP A 92 1.20 10.44 2.18
C ASP A 92 0.23 9.58 3.01
N GLY A 93 0.34 8.25 2.87
CA GLY A 93 0.08 7.20 3.88
C GLY A 93 -1.08 7.28 4.88
N ASN A 94 -2.05 8.18 4.72
CA ASN A 94 -2.96 8.61 5.77
C ASN A 94 -4.15 9.39 5.18
N ARG A 95 -4.59 9.05 3.96
CA ARG A 95 -5.82 9.63 3.42
C ARG A 95 -7.01 9.16 4.24
N GLU A 96 -7.90 10.11 4.48
CA GLU A 96 -9.18 9.91 5.13
C GLU A 96 -9.94 8.75 4.46
N GLU A 97 -10.75 8.07 5.24
CA GLU A 97 -11.67 7.06 4.75
C GLU A 97 -12.63 7.66 3.72
N HIS A 98 -12.80 6.97 2.59
CA HIS A 98 -13.73 7.35 1.54
C HIS A 98 -15.00 6.51 1.61
N ALA A 99 -16.16 7.17 1.71
CA ALA A 99 -17.46 6.49 1.63
C ALA A 99 -17.83 6.03 0.20
N ILE A 100 -17.16 6.57 -0.82
CA ILE A 100 -17.40 6.25 -2.23
C ILE A 100 -16.09 5.84 -2.89
N LEU A 101 -16.14 4.84 -3.76
CA LEU A 101 -14.98 4.40 -4.54
C LEU A 101 -14.67 5.44 -5.65
N THR A 102 -13.65 6.27 -5.44
CA THR A 102 -13.20 7.33 -6.36
C THR A 102 -12.01 6.91 -7.22
N GLY A 103 -11.24 5.91 -6.79
CA GLY A 103 -10.05 5.45 -7.50
C GLY A 103 -8.79 6.30 -7.25
N GLU A 104 -8.83 7.20 -6.27
CA GLU A 104 -7.77 8.17 -5.99
C GLU A 104 -6.71 7.67 -4.99
N GLY A 105 -6.89 6.49 -4.39
CA GLY A 105 -6.07 5.99 -3.28
C GLY A 105 -6.69 6.24 -1.90
N GLY A 106 -6.06 5.72 -0.85
CA GLY A 106 -6.63 5.67 0.50
C GLY A 106 -7.49 4.43 0.75
N LEU A 107 -8.27 4.44 1.83
CA LEU A 107 -9.18 3.35 2.18
C LEU A 107 -10.62 3.72 1.84
N HIS A 108 -11.36 2.79 1.26
CA HIS A 108 -12.80 2.84 1.13
C HIS A 108 -13.44 2.00 2.24
N TYR A 109 -14.44 2.58 2.91
CA TYR A 109 -15.26 1.86 3.88
C TYR A 109 -16.75 2.06 3.59
N ASP A 110 -17.48 0.96 3.60
CA ASP A 110 -18.94 0.95 3.56
C ASP A 110 -19.46 0.54 4.95
N LYS A 111 -20.08 1.49 5.64
CA LYS A 111 -20.66 1.28 6.98
C LYS A 111 -21.91 0.41 7.00
N GLU A 112 -22.62 0.27 5.87
CA GLU A 112 -23.82 -0.56 5.80
C GLU A 112 -23.44 -2.04 5.73
N THR A 113 -22.37 -2.35 4.99
CA THR A 113 -21.92 -3.73 4.75
C THR A 113 -20.70 -4.13 5.56
N GLY A 114 -19.98 -3.17 6.14
CA GLY A 114 -18.71 -3.36 6.83
C GLY A 114 -17.52 -3.63 5.89
N VAL A 115 -17.68 -3.41 4.58
CA VAL A 115 -16.65 -3.69 3.59
C VAL A 115 -15.53 -2.64 3.67
N VAL A 116 -14.29 -3.11 3.84
CA VAL A 116 -13.07 -2.28 3.77
C VAL A 116 -12.23 -2.71 2.58
N LYS A 117 -11.86 -1.76 1.72
CA LYS A 117 -11.06 -1.98 0.52
C LYS A 117 -10.10 -0.82 0.30
N VAL A 118 -9.09 -1.01 -0.55
CA VAL A 118 -8.35 0.14 -1.09
C VAL A 118 -9.27 0.93 -2.01
N ASN A 119 -9.22 2.26 -1.95
CA ASN A 119 -9.95 3.15 -2.85
C ASN A 119 -9.27 3.26 -4.23
N LEU A 120 -9.14 2.11 -4.92
CA LEU A 120 -8.60 2.02 -6.27
C LEU A 120 -9.55 1.21 -7.16
N THR A 121 -9.81 1.72 -8.36
CA THR A 121 -10.68 1.08 -9.35
C THR A 121 -9.89 0.47 -10.50
N GLU A 122 -8.67 0.94 -10.73
CA GLU A 122 -7.83 0.46 -11.81
C GLU A 122 -6.83 -0.59 -11.32
N PRO A 123 -6.31 -1.43 -12.23
CA PRO A 123 -5.20 -2.29 -11.89
C PRO A 123 -4.01 -1.48 -11.45
N LEU A 124 -3.23 -2.11 -10.59
CA LEU A 124 -1.95 -1.61 -10.19
C LEU A 124 -1.18 -0.98 -11.41
N GLY A 125 -0.93 -1.68 -12.51
CA GLY A 125 0.00 -1.20 -13.56
C GLY A 125 -0.22 0.22 -14.14
N HIS A 126 -1.37 0.87 -13.89
CA HIS A 126 -1.69 2.26 -14.21
C HIS A 126 -1.21 3.32 -13.19
N TYR A 127 -1.14 3.01 -11.90
CA TYR A 127 -0.89 4.03 -10.86
C TYR A 127 0.59 4.30 -10.60
N LEU A 128 1.49 3.33 -10.85
CA LEU A 128 2.93 3.56 -10.77
C LEU A 128 3.66 3.07 -12.02
N PRO A 129 4.52 3.89 -12.63
CA PRO A 129 5.27 3.49 -13.80
C PRO A 129 6.28 2.39 -13.44
N LEU A 130 6.15 1.24 -14.10
CA LEU A 130 7.14 0.15 -14.26
C LEU A 130 7.37 -0.84 -13.11
N TYR A 131 6.76 -0.68 -11.94
CA TYR A 131 6.87 -1.67 -10.87
C TYR A 131 5.57 -2.49 -10.75
N TRP A 132 5.61 -3.68 -10.11
CA TRP A 132 4.45 -4.38 -9.48
C TRP A 132 4.34 -5.91 -9.64
N GLY A 133 5.39 -6.63 -10.08
CA GLY A 133 5.48 -8.10 -9.93
C GLY A 133 4.22 -8.90 -10.34
N SER A 134 3.83 -9.91 -9.55
CA SER A 134 2.62 -10.72 -9.78
C SER A 134 1.31 -9.99 -9.49
N LYS A 135 1.35 -8.90 -8.71
CA LYS A 135 0.20 -8.10 -8.32
C LYS A 135 -0.14 -6.99 -9.33
N ARG A 136 0.73 -6.71 -10.30
CA ARG A 136 0.64 -5.60 -11.28
C ARG A 136 -0.70 -5.50 -12.00
N ARG A 137 -1.35 -6.63 -12.28
CA ARG A 137 -2.63 -6.65 -13.01
C ARG A 137 -3.84 -6.79 -12.09
N GLN A 138 -3.63 -6.78 -10.79
CA GLN A 138 -4.69 -6.92 -9.79
C GLN A 138 -5.14 -5.53 -9.34
N ILE A 139 -6.42 -5.41 -9.02
CA ILE A 139 -7.00 -4.23 -8.37
C ILE A 139 -6.83 -4.45 -6.85
N PRO A 140 -6.11 -3.59 -6.13
CA PRO A 140 -5.89 -3.76 -4.68
C PRO A 140 -7.14 -3.73 -3.83
N ALA A 141 -8.20 -3.10 -4.33
CA ALA A 141 -9.51 -3.11 -3.69
C ALA A 141 -10.05 -4.52 -3.44
N GLU A 142 -9.61 -5.52 -4.22
CA GLU A 142 -10.07 -6.91 -4.13
C GLU A 142 -9.15 -7.85 -3.34
N TRP A 143 -8.04 -7.35 -2.78
CA TRP A 143 -7.14 -8.18 -1.95
C TRP A 143 -7.69 -8.47 -0.56
#